data_AF-A0A9X9A052-F1
#
_entry.id   AF-A0A9X9A052-F1
#
_cell.length_a   1.000
_cell.length_b   1.000
_cell.length_c   1.000
_cell.angle_alpha   90.00
_cell.angle_beta   90.00
_cell.angle_gamma   90.00
#
_symmetry.space_group_name_H-M   'P 1'
#
loop_
_entity.id
_entity.type
_entity.pdbx_description
1 polymer ?
#
loop_
_entity_poly.entity_id
_entity_poly.type
_entity_poly.pdbx_seq_one_letter_code
_entity_poly.pdbx_strand_id
1 'polypeptide(L)'
;FNYLGQFDQVFSRDSLFMQETGFTFLDHAPDSKPSHLIDVIGMVKDEKLHFIWMYSREQFSKLKIQVIADGMLRHLRQLINKPTTESAFTVSDFADAEDLTEESLSKVLLKLTKKRV
;
A
#
# COMPACT_ATOMS: atom_id res chain seq x y z
N PHE A 1 6.87 3.27 -6.97
CA PHE A 1 6.02 2.41 -6.10
C PHE A 1 5.00 1.75 -6.99
N ASN A 2 4.85 0.43 -6.92
CA ASN A 2 3.91 -0.33 -7.75
C ASN A 2 3.11 -1.31 -6.87
N TYR A 3 1.78 -1.34 -6.98
CA TYR A 3 0.93 -2.29 -6.26
C TYR A 3 0.33 -3.29 -7.24
N LEU A 4 0.72 -4.56 -7.11
CA LEU A 4 0.35 -5.63 -8.03
C LEU A 4 -1.01 -6.27 -7.74
N GLY A 5 -1.66 -5.90 -6.64
CA GLY A 5 -2.95 -6.47 -6.23
C GLY A 5 -2.84 -7.69 -5.31
N GLN A 6 -3.94 -8.45 -5.23
CA GLN A 6 -4.10 -9.60 -4.35
C GLN A 6 -4.04 -10.91 -5.15
N PHE A 7 -3.06 -11.75 -4.84
CA PHE A 7 -2.79 -12.98 -5.59
C PHE A 7 -3.47 -14.23 -5.01
N ASP A 8 -3.97 -14.17 -3.77
CA ASP A 8 -4.63 -15.28 -3.08
C ASP A 8 -5.86 -15.81 -3.81
N GLN A 9 -6.53 -14.96 -4.59
CA GLN A 9 -7.72 -15.33 -5.34
C GLN A 9 -7.41 -16.09 -6.64
N VAL A 10 -6.17 -15.99 -7.13
CA VAL A 10 -5.75 -16.52 -8.44
C VAL A 10 -5.14 -17.91 -8.31
N PHE A 11 -4.54 -18.22 -7.16
CA PHE A 11 -3.81 -19.46 -6.93
C PHE A 11 -4.42 -20.25 -5.75
N SER A 12 -5.50 -21.00 -6.02
CA SER A 12 -6.03 -21.97 -5.05
C SER A 12 -5.09 -23.19 -4.91
N ARG A 13 -5.23 -23.96 -3.83
CA ARG A 13 -4.43 -25.19 -3.60
C ARG A 13 -4.56 -26.24 -4.71
N ASP A 14 -5.66 -26.19 -5.47
CA ASP A 14 -5.95 -27.10 -6.58
C ASP A 14 -5.57 -26.49 -7.96
N SER A 15 -4.92 -25.33 -7.98
CA SER A 15 -4.52 -24.66 -9.22
C SER A 15 -3.38 -25.41 -9.93
N LEU A 16 -3.47 -25.49 -11.26
CA LEU A 16 -2.40 -26.00 -12.12
C LEU A 16 -1.15 -25.10 -12.12
N PHE A 17 -1.31 -23.84 -11.72
CA PHE A 17 -0.25 -22.85 -11.65
C PHE A 17 -0.01 -22.47 -10.19
N MET A 18 1.26 -22.42 -9.79
CA MET A 18 1.67 -21.97 -8.47
C MET A 18 2.38 -20.63 -8.59
N GLN A 19 2.12 -19.73 -7.65
CA GLN A 19 2.81 -18.45 -7.62
C GLN A 19 4.30 -18.65 -7.35
N GLU A 20 5.15 -18.09 -8.22
CA GLU A 20 6.59 -18.03 -7.96
C GLU A 20 6.84 -17.19 -6.69
N THR A 21 7.49 -17.78 -5.69
CA THR A 21 7.73 -17.17 -4.37
C THR A 21 8.86 -16.15 -4.35
N GLY A 22 9.40 -15.81 -5.51
CA GLY A 22 10.56 -14.95 -5.61
C GLY A 22 10.43 -14.02 -6.80
N PHE A 23 9.90 -12.81 -6.57
CA PHE A 23 10.27 -11.66 -7.38
C PHE A 23 11.76 -11.38 -7.09
N THR A 24 12.62 -12.23 -7.62
CA THR A 24 14.07 -12.20 -7.41
C THR A 24 14.75 -11.28 -8.41
N PHE A 25 14.03 -10.85 -9.45
CA PHE A 25 14.57 -10.02 -10.51
C PHE A 25 13.50 -9.09 -11.07
N LEU A 26 13.92 -7.88 -11.46
CA LEU A 26 13.16 -7.01 -12.33
C LEU A 26 13.41 -7.53 -13.74
N ASP A 27 12.38 -7.71 -14.55
CA ASP A 27 12.51 -8.05 -15.97
C ASP A 27 13.13 -6.85 -16.73
N HIS A 28 14.40 -6.59 -16.44
CA HIS A 28 15.20 -5.52 -16.96
C HIS A 28 16.25 -6.16 -17.84
N ALA A 29 16.34 -5.66 -19.08
CA ALA A 29 17.45 -6.02 -19.95
C ALA A 29 18.76 -5.71 -19.22
N PRO A 30 19.82 -6.53 -19.38
CA PRO A 30 21.11 -6.33 -18.71
C PRO A 30 21.68 -4.91 -18.87
N ASP A 31 21.37 -4.25 -20.00
CA ASP A 31 21.84 -2.91 -20.36
C ASP A 31 20.86 -1.79 -20.01
N SER A 32 19.71 -2.13 -19.42
CA SER A 32 18.72 -1.12 -19.03
C SER A 32 19.19 -0.34 -17.80
N LYS A 33 19.16 0.99 -17.90
CA LYS A 33 19.37 1.84 -16.73
C LYS A 33 18.15 1.74 -15.82
N PRO A 34 18.32 1.44 -14.51
CA PRO A 34 17.23 1.50 -13.56
C PRO A 34 16.57 2.87 -13.62
N SER A 35 15.25 2.92 -13.78
CA SER A 35 14.51 4.20 -13.81
C SER A 35 14.51 4.88 -12.44
N HIS A 36 14.69 4.10 -11.37
CA HIS A 36 14.68 4.54 -9.99
C HIS A 36 15.84 3.90 -9.20
N LEU A 37 16.31 4.61 -8.17
CA LEU A 37 17.39 4.12 -7.28
C LEU A 37 16.92 3.01 -6.33
N ILE A 38 15.65 3.08 -5.95
CA ILE A 38 14.96 2.13 -5.08
C ILE A 38 13.57 1.91 -5.67
N ASP A 39 13.23 0.67 -5.96
CA ASP A 39 11.89 0.26 -6.36
C ASP A 39 11.19 -0.47 -5.21
N VAL A 40 9.93 -0.11 -4.98
CA VAL A 40 9.08 -0.69 -3.92
C VAL A 40 7.83 -1.26 -4.58
N ILE A 41 7.67 -2.58 -4.45
CA ILE A 41 6.56 -3.33 -5.04
C ILE A 41 5.72 -3.89 -3.90
N GLY A 42 4.41 -3.61 -3.90
CA GLY A 42 3.44 -4.12 -2.93
C GLY A 42 2.55 -5.21 -3.55
N MET A 43 2.23 -6.24 -2.77
CA MET A 43 1.26 -7.27 -3.15
C MET A 43 0.62 -7.89 -1.92
N VAL A 44 -0.59 -8.42 -2.05
CA VAL A 44 -1.22 -9.26 -1.01
C VAL A 44 -1.07 -10.73 -1.39
N LYS A 45 -0.45 -11.50 -0.49
CA LYS A 45 -0.24 -12.94 -0.60
C LYS A 45 -0.33 -13.59 0.79
N ASP A 46 -0.94 -14.75 0.87
CA ASP A 46 -1.23 -15.50 2.08
C ASP A 46 -1.92 -14.60 3.12
N GLU A 47 -2.90 -13.82 2.65
CA GLU A 47 -3.69 -12.82 3.40
C GLU A 47 -2.84 -11.70 4.04
N LYS A 48 -1.60 -11.53 3.59
CA LYS A 48 -0.66 -10.56 4.14
C LYS A 48 -0.20 -9.60 3.06
N LEU A 49 -0.12 -8.32 3.42
CA LEU A 49 0.53 -7.31 2.59
C LEU A 49 2.05 -7.47 2.69
N HIS A 50 2.69 -7.72 1.55
CA HIS A 50 4.13 -7.82 1.39
C HIS A 50 4.67 -6.63 0.61
N PHE A 51 5.87 -6.18 0.97
CA PHE A 51 6.63 -5.19 0.20
C PHE A 51 7.99 -5.77 -0.17
N ILE A 52 8.29 -5.72 -1.47
CA ILE A 52 9.59 -6.08 -2.02
C ILE A 52 10.35 -4.80 -2.32
N TRP A 53 11.59 -4.74 -1.83
CA TRP A 53 12.49 -3.59 -1.98
C TRP A 53 13.65 -3.99 -2.89
N MET A 54 13.74 -3.31 -4.02
CA MET A 54 14.76 -3.55 -5.04
C MET A 54 15.69 -2.36 -5.12
N TYR A 55 17.00 -2.62 -5.09
CA TYR A 55 18.02 -1.59 -5.03
C TYR A 55 19.38 -2.15 -5.43
N SER A 56 20.29 -1.28 -5.87
CA SER A 56 21.69 -1.65 -6.12
C SER A 56 22.49 -1.75 -4.82
N ARG A 57 23.18 -2.88 -4.61
CA ARG A 57 24.11 -3.07 -3.48
C ARG A 57 25.37 -2.23 -3.56
N GLU A 58 25.71 -1.72 -4.75
CA GLU A 58 26.82 -0.79 -4.94
C GLU A 58 26.49 0.59 -4.37
N GLN A 59 25.19 0.95 -4.35
CA GLN A 59 24.72 2.25 -3.89
C GLN A 59 24.18 2.22 -2.45
N PHE A 60 23.54 1.12 -2.06
CA PHE A 60 22.91 0.99 -0.74
C PHE A 60 23.27 -0.32 -0.04
N SER A 61 23.62 -0.24 1.24
CA SER A 61 23.72 -1.43 2.08
C SER A 61 22.33 -1.96 2.43
N LYS A 62 22.23 -3.27 2.63
CA LYS A 62 20.99 -3.91 3.10
C LYS A 62 20.47 -3.29 4.39
N LEU A 63 21.35 -2.95 5.32
CA LEU A 63 20.98 -2.33 6.59
C LEU A 63 20.28 -0.97 6.36
N LYS A 64 20.79 -0.14 5.44
CA LYS A 64 20.19 1.16 5.13
C LYS A 64 18.76 1.00 4.61
N ILE A 65 18.55 0.08 3.68
CA ILE A 65 17.22 -0.19 3.11
C ILE A 65 16.28 -0.78 4.16
N GLN A 66 16.76 -1.67 5.03
CA GLN A 66 15.97 -2.24 6.11
C GLN A 66 15.43 -1.15 7.06
N VAL A 67 16.27 -0.18 7.45
CA VAL A 67 15.85 0.93 8.32
C VAL A 67 14.72 1.75 7.67
N ILE A 68 14.81 1.99 6.36
CA ILE A 68 13.79 2.71 5.59
C ILE A 68 12.49 1.87 5.52
N ALA A 69 12.60 0.59 5.18
CA ALA A 69 11.48 -0.33 5.08
C ALA A 69 10.72 -0.46 6.41
N ASP A 70 11.46 -0.61 7.52
CA ASP A 70 10.89 -0.67 8.86
C ASP A 70 10.21 0.67 9.23
N GLY A 71 10.82 1.79 8.84
CA GLY A 71 10.24 3.12 8.98
C GLY A 71 8.91 3.24 8.26
N MET A 72 8.86 2.84 6.99
CA MET A 72 7.63 2.82 6.20
C MET A 72 6.56 1.93 6.85
N LEU A 73 6.93 0.72 7.27
CA LEU A 73 5.99 -0.23 7.89
C LEU A 73 5.43 0.31 9.21
N ARG A 74 6.23 0.99 10.02
CA ARG A 74 5.75 1.65 11.25
C ARG A 74 4.73 2.74 10.93
N HIS A 75 5.02 3.63 9.97
CA HIS A 75 4.09 4.70 9.61
C HIS A 75 2.80 4.13 8.99
N LEU A 76 2.89 3.12 8.12
CA LEU A 76 1.72 2.46 7.56
C LEU A 76 0.83 1.87 8.65
N ARG A 77 1.43 1.16 9.63
CA ARG A 77 0.69 0.64 10.79
C ARG A 77 0.02 1.74 11.60
N GLN A 78 0.67 2.88 11.78
CA GLN A 78 0.06 4.02 12.47
C GLN A 78 -1.11 4.59 11.68
N LEU A 79 -1.00 4.68 10.35
CA LEU A 79 -2.07 5.19 9.49
C LEU A 79 -3.31 4.28 9.54
N ILE A 80 -3.13 2.96 9.42
CA ILE A 80 -4.26 2.01 9.42
C ILE A 80 -4.87 1.80 10.82
N ASN A 81 -4.08 1.96 11.89
CA ASN A 81 -4.55 1.77 13.26
C ASN A 81 -5.05 3.06 13.92
N LYS A 82 -4.94 4.22 13.25
CA LYS A 82 -5.56 5.44 13.76
C LYS A 82 -7.07 5.18 13.86
N PRO A 83 -7.66 5.27 15.06
CA PRO A 83 -9.09 5.08 15.21
C PRO A 83 -9.77 6.14 14.35
N THR A 84 -10.46 5.68 13.30
CA THR A 84 -11.40 6.49 12.54
C THR A 84 -12.60 6.70 13.45
N THR A 85 -12.46 7.63 14.40
CA THR A 85 -13.59 8.12 15.20
C THR A 85 -14.59 8.88 14.31
N GLU A 86 -14.17 9.25 13.10
CA GLU A 86 -14.99 9.84 12.05
C GLU A 86 -14.87 8.99 10.79
N SER A 87 -15.92 9.01 9.98
CA SER A 87 -16.14 8.05 8.90
C SER A 87 -14.95 7.90 7.94
N ALA A 88 -14.90 6.77 7.23
CA ALA A 88 -13.94 6.50 6.17
C ALA A 88 -13.95 7.50 4.99
N PHE A 89 -14.86 8.48 5.00
CA PHE A 89 -14.90 9.55 4.01
C PHE A 89 -14.03 10.74 4.42
N THR A 90 -13.28 11.22 3.45
CA THR A 90 -12.51 12.46 3.45
C THR A 90 -13.18 13.46 2.50
N VAL A 91 -12.79 14.74 2.56
CA VAL A 91 -13.31 15.75 1.61
C VAL A 91 -13.06 15.34 0.16
N SER A 92 -11.94 14.70 -0.13
CA SER A 92 -11.58 14.23 -1.48
C SER A 92 -12.52 13.17 -2.06
N ASP A 93 -13.30 12.47 -1.24
CA ASP A 93 -14.30 11.51 -1.73
C ASP A 93 -15.53 12.19 -2.34
N PHE A 94 -15.67 13.52 -2.17
CA PHE A 94 -16.77 14.33 -2.67
C PHE A 94 -16.26 15.47 -3.57
N ALA A 95 -15.59 15.11 -4.68
CA ALA A 95 -14.97 16.08 -5.60
C ALA A 95 -15.94 17.14 -6.16
N ASP A 96 -17.24 16.84 -6.25
CA ASP A 96 -18.27 17.76 -6.74
C ASP A 96 -18.71 18.81 -5.69
N ALA A 97 -18.22 18.71 -4.45
CA ALA A 97 -18.55 19.63 -3.37
C ALA A 97 -17.41 20.63 -3.14
N GLU A 98 -17.36 21.69 -3.96
CA GLU A 98 -16.28 22.68 -4.01
C GLU A 98 -15.96 23.36 -2.66
N ASP A 99 -16.97 23.59 -1.82
CA ASP A 99 -16.84 24.25 -0.51
C ASP A 99 -16.86 23.27 0.69
N LEU A 100 -16.72 21.98 0.45
CA LEU A 100 -16.70 20.99 1.52
C LEU A 100 -15.38 21.08 2.29
N THR A 101 -15.48 21.24 3.61
CA THR A 101 -14.34 21.26 4.53
C THR A 101 -14.40 20.04 5.43
N GLU A 102 -13.27 19.64 6.01
CA GLU A 102 -13.25 18.52 6.96
C GLU A 102 -14.22 18.77 8.12
N GLU A 103 -14.31 20.01 8.62
CA GLU A 103 -15.25 20.36 9.70
C GLU A 103 -16.72 20.19 9.30
N SER A 104 -17.10 20.58 8.08
CA SER A 104 -18.48 20.45 7.59
C SER A 104 -18.83 19.01 7.25
N LEU A 105 -17.88 18.24 6.73
CA LEU A 105 -18.00 16.79 6.51
C LEU A 105 -18.23 16.04 7.83
N SER A 106 -17.40 16.29 8.86
CA SER A 106 -17.56 15.68 10.19
C SER A 106 -18.94 15.99 10.79
N LYS A 107 -19.45 17.23 10.64
CA LYS A 107 -20.81 17.60 11.09
C LYS A 107 -21.90 16.79 10.39
N VAL A 108 -21.79 16.54 9.08
CA VAL A 108 -22.74 15.74 8.32
C VAL A 108 -22.72 14.28 8.78
N LEU A 109 -21.53 13.70 8.92
CA LEU A 109 -21.34 12.32 9.32
C LEU A 109 -21.89 12.03 10.73
N LEU A 110 -21.67 12.97 11.66
CA LEU A 110 -22.24 12.92 13.01
C LEU A 110 -23.77 12.99 13.03
N LYS A 111 -24.39 13.74 12.11
CA LYS A 111 -25.84 13.80 11.97
C LYS A 111 -26.43 12.51 11.37
N LEU A 112 -25.74 11.91 10.41
CA LEU A 112 -26.17 10.65 9.78
C LEU A 112 -26.14 9.46 10.76
N THR A 113 -25.14 9.43 11.65
CA THR A 113 -25.06 8.41 12.71
C THR A 113 -26.11 8.61 13.80
N LYS A 114 -26.41 9.86 14.19
CA LYS A 114 -27.47 10.16 15.18
C LYS A 114 -28.89 9.85 14.69
N LYS A 115 -29.15 9.86 13.38
CA LYS A 115 -30.49 9.62 12.80
C LYS A 115 -30.82 8.12 12.61
N ARG A 116 -29.86 7.23 12.88
CA ARG A 116 -30.00 5.76 12.74
C ARG A 116 -30.49 5.05 14.01
N VAL A 117 -30.89 5.80 15.04
CA VAL A 117 -31.54 5.34 16.29
C VAL A 117 -32.94 5.94 16.35
#